data_AF-A0A964ZNE4-F1
#
_entry.id   AF-A0A964ZNE4-F1
#
_cell.length_a   1.000
_cell.length_b   1.000
_cell.length_c   1.000
_cell.angle_alpha   90.00
_cell.angle_beta   90.00
_cell.angle_gamma   90.00
#
_symmetry.space_group_name_H-M   'P 1'
#
loop_
_entity.id
_entity.type
_entity.pdbx_description
1 polymer ?
#
loop_
_entity_poly.entity_id
_entity_poly.type
_entity_poly.pdbx_seq_one_letter_code
_entity_poly.pdbx_strand_id
1 'polypeptide(L)' 'MSKNSFGAKSSLEVSGKSYEIFDITKLAQANSLPFSLKVLLENLLRTEDGANITAKQIEALASWNP' A
#
# COMPACT_ATOMS: atom_id res chain seq x y z
N MET A 1 3.56 12.40 -7.17
CA MET A 1 2.99 11.91 -5.89
C MET A 1 2.04 10.77 -6.20
N SER A 2 1.95 9.77 -5.32
CA SER A 2 0.98 8.67 -5.50
C SER A 2 -0.44 9.20 -5.66
N LYS A 3 -1.23 8.56 -6.52
CA LYS A 3 -2.67 8.84 -6.67
C LYS A 3 -3.47 8.50 -5.42
N ASN A 4 -2.94 7.61 -4.57
CA ASN A 4 -3.53 7.23 -3.29
C ASN A 4 -5.00 6.77 -3.43
N SER A 5 -5.32 5.99 -4.47
CA SER A 5 -6.69 5.57 -4.78
C SER A 5 -7.34 4.75 -3.65
N PHE A 6 -6.52 4.13 -2.79
CA PHE A 6 -6.97 3.31 -1.65
C PHE A 6 -7.00 4.06 -0.32
N GLY A 7 -6.67 5.36 -0.29
CA GLY A 7 -6.59 6.11 0.96
C GLY A 7 -5.56 5.56 1.95
N ALA A 8 -4.48 4.95 1.44
CA ALA A 8 -3.43 4.32 2.24
C ALA A 8 -2.41 5.33 2.80
N LYS A 9 -2.26 6.50 2.18
CA LYS A 9 -1.38 7.56 2.69
C LYS A 9 -1.83 8.00 4.09
N SER A 10 -0.94 7.88 5.06
CA SER A 10 -1.19 8.20 6.46
C SER A 10 0.03 8.90 7.09
N SER A 11 -0.17 9.51 8.25
CA SER A 11 0.91 10.04 9.10
C SER A 11 1.12 9.12 10.29
N LEU A 12 2.38 8.80 10.56
CA LEU A 12 2.83 8.05 11.72
C LEU A 12 3.66 8.99 12.62
N GLU A 13 3.15 9.25 13.82
CA GLU A 13 3.86 10.02 14.85
C GLU A 13 4.76 9.11 15.69
N VAL A 14 6.06 9.39 15.70
CA VAL A 14 7.04 8.68 16.52
C VAL A 14 7.90 9.69 17.27
N SER A 15 7.78 9.72 18.59
CA SER A 15 8.58 10.59 19.47
C SER A 15 8.55 12.07 19.06
N GLY A 16 7.36 12.57 18.68
CA GLY A 16 7.15 13.97 18.25
C GLY A 16 7.63 14.28 16.83
N LYS A 17 7.94 13.27 16.03
CA LYS A 17 8.23 13.41 14.59
C LYS A 17 7.14 12.73 13.76
N SER A 18 6.68 13.44 12.75
CA SER A 18 5.70 12.95 11.78
C SER A 18 6.39 12.30 10.59
N TYR A 19 5.97 11.08 10.24
CA TYR A 19 6.42 10.35 9.07
C TYR A 19 5.24 10.06 8.14
N GLU A 20 5.40 10.33 6.85
CA GLU A 20 4.45 9.88 5.84
C GLU A 20 4.68 8.40 5.54
N ILE A 21 3.61 7.60 5.63
CA ILE A 21 3.61 6.17 5.31
C ILE A 21 2.46 5.81 4.37
N PHE A 22 2.55 4.64 3.73
CA PHE A 22 1.43 4.01 3.05
C PHE A 22 0.98 2.79 3.85
N ASP A 23 -0.09 2.97 4.63
CA ASP A 23 -0.64 1.99 5.55
C ASP A 23 -1.38 0.88 4.79
N ILE A 24 -0.71 -0.26 4.59
CA ILE A 24 -1.27 -1.43 3.94
C ILE A 24 -2.47 -2.02 4.68
N THR A 25 -2.67 -1.73 5.97
CA THR A 25 -3.77 -2.29 6.77
C THR A 25 -5.13 -1.73 6.36
N LYS A 26 -5.15 -0.63 5.59
CA LYS A 26 -6.36 -0.12 4.93
C LYS A 26 -6.97 -1.09 3.92
N LEU A 27 -6.20 -2.07 3.44
CA LEU A 27 -6.67 -3.16 2.61
C LEU A 27 -6.75 -4.42 3.48
N ALA A 28 -7.96 -4.86 3.82
CA ALA A 28 -8.16 -6.00 4.73
C ALA A 28 -7.45 -7.29 4.25
N GLN A 29 -7.34 -7.46 2.92
CA GLN A 29 -6.68 -8.60 2.29
C GLN A 29 -5.16 -8.60 2.49
N ALA A 30 -4.55 -7.46 2.84
CA ALA A 30 -3.13 -7.38 3.13
C ALA A 30 -2.71 -8.26 4.31
N ASN A 31 -3.64 -8.54 5.24
CA ASN A 31 -3.36 -9.34 6.44
C ASN A 31 -2.91 -10.77 6.12
N SER A 32 -3.51 -11.41 5.10
CA SER A 32 -3.24 -12.78 4.68
C SER A 32 -2.01 -12.92 3.79
N LEU A 33 -1.43 -11.82 3.31
CA LEU A 33 -0.27 -11.88 2.42
C LEU A 33 1.00 -12.35 3.17
N PRO A 34 1.86 -13.17 2.53
CA PRO A 34 3.23 -13.38 2.96
C PRO A 34 3.98 -12.05 3.07
N PHE A 35 4.99 -11.99 3.96
CA PHE A 35 5.72 -10.76 4.25
C PHE A 35 6.35 -10.10 3.01
N SER A 36 6.89 -10.88 2.07
CA SER A 36 7.45 -10.35 0.82
C SER A 36 6.40 -9.62 -0.03
N LEU A 37 5.17 -10.15 -0.10
CA LEU A 37 4.08 -9.52 -0.83
C LEU A 37 3.52 -8.31 -0.11
N LYS A 38 3.57 -8.26 1.23
CA LYS A 38 3.25 -7.04 2.00
C LYS A 38 4.20 -5.89 1.67
N VAL A 39 5.50 -6.16 1.54
CA VAL A 39 6.50 -5.16 1.12
C VAL A 39 6.26 -4.70 -0.31
N LEU A 40 5.96 -5.63 -1.23
CA LEU A 40 5.61 -5.27 -2.59
C LEU A 40 4.34 -4.40 -2.64
N LEU A 41 3.31 -4.75 -1.85
CA LEU A 41 2.06 -4.00 -1.77
C LEU A 41 2.27 -2.55 -1.30
N GLU A 42 3.07 -2.33 -0.25
CA GLU A 42 3.43 -0.98 0.18
C GLU A 42 4.09 -0.19 -0.95
N ASN A 43 5.06 -0.80 -1.64
CA ASN A 43 5.75 -0.15 -2.75
C ASN A 43 4.77 0.26 -3.85
N LEU A 44 3.81 -0.60 -4.22
CA LEU A 44 2.81 -0.27 -5.23
C LEU A 44 1.90 0.88 -4.78
N LEU A 45 1.41 0.86 -3.54
CA LEU A 45 0.58 1.95 -2.98
C LEU A 45 1.33 3.29 -3.00
N ARG A 46 2.60 3.29 -2.62
CA ARG A 46 3.45 4.48 -2.58
C ARG A 46 3.83 5.02 -3.96
N THR A 47 3.77 4.19 -4.99
CA THR A 47 4.20 4.53 -6.36
C THR A 47 3.09 4.52 -7.40
N GLU A 48 1.82 4.43 -6.98
CA GLU A 48 0.67 4.48 -7.88
C GLU A 48 0.67 5.75 -8.75
N ASP A 49 0.80 5.56 -10.07
CA ASP A 49 0.76 6.65 -11.07
C ASP A 49 -0.41 6.48 -12.05
N GLY A 50 -1.08 5.32 -12.02
CA GLY A 50 -2.17 4.95 -12.92
C GLY A 50 -1.74 4.68 -14.36
N ALA A 51 -0.44 4.53 -14.62
CA ALA A 51 0.12 4.13 -15.92
C ALA A 51 1.02 2.90 -15.78
N ASN A 52 2.13 3.02 -15.03
CA ASN A 52 3.04 1.92 -14.74
C ASN A 52 2.55 1.09 -13.54
N ILE A 53 2.05 1.78 -12.51
CA ILE A 53 1.47 1.20 -11.31
C ILE A 53 0.01 1.64 -11.22
N THR A 54 -0.89 0.69 -11.47
CA THR A 54 -2.33 0.92 -11.55
C THR A 54 -3.07 0.38 -10.31
N ALA A 55 -4.23 0.98 -9.99
CA ALA A 55 -5.12 0.47 -8.94
C ALA A 55 -5.46 -1.02 -9.15
N LYS A 56 -5.67 -1.45 -10.40
CA LYS A 56 -5.93 -2.86 -10.75
C LYS A 56 -4.78 -3.80 -10.34
N GLN A 57 -3.53 -3.39 -10.55
CA GLN A 57 -2.38 -4.19 -10.13
C GLN A 57 -2.28 -4.27 -8.60
N ILE A 58 -2.59 -3.18 -7.90
CA ILE A 58 -2.62 -3.15 -6.43
C ILE A 58 -3.71 -4.09 -5.89
N GLU A 59 -4.92 -4.04 -6.44
CA GLU A 59 -6.04 -4.92 -6.07
C GLU A 59 -5.72 -6.41 -6.32
N ALA A 60 -5.11 -6.69 -7.47
CA ALA A 60 -4.71 -8.05 -7.84
C ALA A 60 -3.68 -8.62 -6.85
N LEU A 61 -2.69 -7.81 -6.44
CA LEU A 61 -1.71 -8.23 -5.44
C LEU A 61 -2.34 -8.36 -4.05
N ALA A 62 -3.20 -7.42 -3.65
CA ALA A 62 -3.88 -7.47 -2.36
C ALA A 62 -4.73 -8.74 -2.23
N SER A 63 -5.36 -9.17 -3.32
CA SER A 63 -6.22 -10.36 -3.38
C SER A 63 -5.47 -11.66 -3.75
N TRP A 64 -4.13 -11.67 -3.64
CA TRP A 64 -3.34 -12.83 -3.99
C TRP A 64 -3.69 -14.05 -3.12
N ASN A 65 -4.03 -15.15 -3.79
CA ASN A 65 -4.31 -16.45 -3.19
C ASN A 65 -3.50 -17.51 -3.95
N PRO A 66 -2.49 -18.15 -3.32
CA PRO A 66 -1.60 -19.12 -3.96
C PRO A 66 -2.32 -20.38 -4.45
#